data_AF-A0A956L7Q5-F1
#
_entry.id   AF-A0A956L7Q5-F1
#
_cell.length_a   1.000
_cell.length_b   1.000
_cell.length_c   1.000
_cell.angle_alpha   90.00
_cell.angle_beta   90.00
_cell.angle_gamma   90.00
#
_symmetry.space_group_name_H-M   'P 1'
#
loop_
_entity.id
_entity.type
_entity.pdbx_description
1 polymer ?
#
loop_
_entity_poly.entity_id
_entity_poly.type
_entity_poly.pdbx_seq_one_letter_code
_entity_poly.pdbx_strand_id
1 'polypeptide(L)'
;LAESALRKKRWSDASAAYRDLIRVWPDNAEARESLLDSLQHEGRILARHNDHAKTLAVADEILTVQPDDFRALMLRAEALYDLERWKESKEAFAKAKRIKPSNKAANKGFWKAQSKLRKSPG
;
A
#
# COMPACT_ATOMS: atom_id res chain seq x y z
N LEU A 1 14.10 13.70 13.58
CA LEU A 1 12.96 14.18 12.76
C LEU A 1 13.38 14.56 11.33
N ALA A 2 14.48 15.31 11.14
CA ALA A 2 14.96 15.76 9.82
C ALA A 2 15.21 14.62 8.82
N GLU A 3 15.92 13.55 9.20
CA GLU A 3 16.24 12.43 8.30
C GLU A 3 15.00 11.70 7.78
N SER A 4 13.97 11.53 8.63
CA SER A 4 12.74 10.87 8.20
C SER A 4 11.94 11.74 7.22
N ALA A 5 11.96 13.07 7.41
CA ALA A 5 11.32 14.02 6.50
C ALA A 5 12.06 14.05 5.16
N LEU A 6 13.40 14.08 5.19
CA LEU A 6 14.24 14.02 3.98
C LEU A 6 14.04 12.72 3.21
N ARG A 7 13.97 11.58 3.91
CA ARG A 7 13.71 10.29 3.26
C ARG A 7 12.31 10.25 2.62
N LYS A 8 11.28 10.74 3.31
CA LYS A 8 9.92 10.85 2.73
C LYS A 8 9.93 11.68 1.45
N LYS A 9 10.57 12.85 1.49
CA LYS A 9 10.68 13.75 0.34
C LYS A 9 11.38 13.07 -0.84
N ARG A 10 12.52 12.41 -0.60
CA ARG A 10 13.29 11.72 -1.66
C ARG A 10 12.48 10.66 -2.41
N TRP A 11 11.74 9.81 -1.71
CA TRP A 11 10.96 8.76 -2.37
C TRP A 11 9.72 9.29 -3.09
N SER A 12 9.09 10.34 -2.54
CA SER A 12 7.95 11.00 -3.18
C SER A 12 8.38 11.77 -4.44
N ASP A 13 9.50 12.48 -4.37
CA ASP A 13 10.09 13.17 -5.53
C ASP A 13 10.52 12.16 -6.61
N ALA A 14 11.12 11.03 -6.21
CA ALA A 14 11.49 9.95 -7.13
C ALA A 14 10.28 9.31 -7.81
N SER A 15 9.23 8.95 -7.05
CA SER A 15 8.01 8.38 -7.62
C SER A 15 7.34 9.36 -8.58
N ALA A 16 7.32 10.66 -8.28
CA ALA A 16 6.84 11.69 -9.20
C ALA A 16 7.65 11.76 -10.49
N ALA A 17 8.98 11.80 -10.40
CA ALA A 17 9.86 11.87 -11.58
C ALA A 17 9.70 10.65 -12.50
N TYR A 18 9.58 9.44 -11.93
CA TYR A 18 9.36 8.23 -12.74
C TYR A 18 7.97 8.20 -13.38
N ARG A 19 6.92 8.71 -12.70
CA ARG A 19 5.61 8.88 -13.34
C ARG A 19 5.70 9.82 -14.56
N ASP A 20 6.41 10.93 -14.43
CA ASP A 20 6.60 11.87 -15.53
C ASP A 20 7.39 11.24 -16.68
N LEU A 21 8.44 10.48 -16.37
CA LEU A 21 9.19 9.73 -17.39
C LEU A 21 8.30 8.72 -18.12
N ILE A 22 7.45 7.97 -17.42
CA ILE A 22 6.53 7.01 -18.03
C ILE A 22 5.47 7.70 -18.91
N ARG A 23 5.07 8.93 -18.59
CA ARG A 23 4.16 9.71 -19.46
C ARG A 23 4.80 10.05 -20.81
N VAL A 24 6.10 10.34 -20.81
CA VAL A 24 6.86 10.70 -22.03
C VAL A 24 7.30 9.44 -22.79
N TRP A 25 7.75 8.42 -22.06
CA TRP A 25 8.20 7.15 -22.61
C TRP A 25 7.52 5.99 -21.90
N PRO A 26 6.29 5.64 -22.32
CA PRO A 26 5.51 4.60 -21.66
C PRO A 26 6.24 3.27 -21.59
N ASP A 27 6.95 2.88 -22.65
CA ASP A 27 7.62 1.59 -22.77
C ASP A 27 8.96 1.48 -22.02
N ASN A 28 9.36 2.50 -21.27
CA ASN A 28 10.56 2.45 -20.45
C ASN A 28 10.34 1.51 -19.24
N ALA A 29 10.80 0.26 -19.38
CA ALA A 29 10.67 -0.77 -18.35
C ALA A 29 11.43 -0.41 -17.07
N GLU A 30 12.63 0.16 -17.18
CA GLU A 30 13.45 0.59 -16.04
C GLU A 30 12.75 1.68 -15.22
N ALA A 31 12.08 2.63 -15.88
CA ALA A 31 11.29 3.66 -15.21
C ALA A 31 10.10 3.07 -14.44
N ARG A 32 9.43 2.04 -15.01
CA ARG A 32 8.33 1.33 -14.33
C ARG A 32 8.83 0.55 -13.11
N GLU A 33 9.95 -0.14 -13.23
CA GLU A 33 10.59 -0.83 -12.10
C GLU A 33 11.02 0.14 -11.00
N SER A 34 11.63 1.26 -11.38
CA SER A 34 12.08 2.29 -10.45
C SER A 34 10.92 3.02 -9.78
N LEU A 35 9.80 3.22 -10.49
CA LEU A 35 8.56 3.71 -9.90
C LEU A 35 8.06 2.74 -8.83
N LEU A 36 7.99 1.45 -9.15
CA LEU A 36 7.56 0.43 -8.18
C LEU A 36 8.43 0.40 -6.93
N ASP A 37 9.76 0.43 -7.07
CA ASP A 37 10.66 0.46 -5.91
C ASP A 37 10.46 1.73 -5.07
N SER A 38 10.33 2.88 -5.73
CA SER A 38 10.09 4.16 -5.06
C SER A 38 8.76 4.15 -4.30
N LEU A 39 7.69 3.62 -4.90
CA LEU A 39 6.37 3.47 -4.26
C LEU A 39 6.42 2.52 -3.06
N GLN A 40 7.16 1.41 -3.14
CA GLN A 40 7.31 0.49 -1.99
C GLN A 40 7.98 1.18 -0.80
N HIS A 41 9.00 1.99 -1.04
CA HIS A 41 9.67 2.77 0.01
C HIS A 41 8.79 3.90 0.55
N GLU A 42 8.11 4.63 -0.33
CA GLU A 42 7.18 5.69 0.03
C GLU A 42 6.03 5.17 0.90
N GLY A 43 5.35 4.10 0.47
CA GLY A 43 4.23 3.49 1.20
C GLY A 43 4.63 3.00 2.59
N ARG A 44 5.83 2.42 2.73
CA ARG A 44 6.37 2.01 4.04
C ARG A 44 6.61 3.19 4.97
N ILE A 45 7.07 4.32 4.46
CA ILE A 45 7.30 5.52 5.26
C ILE A 45 5.98 6.16 5.64
N LEU A 46 5.05 6.30 4.71
CA LEU A 46 3.71 6.85 4.96
C LEU A 46 2.97 6.06 6.03
N ALA A 47 3.00 4.73 5.96
CA ALA A 47 2.38 3.86 6.96
C ALA A 47 2.97 4.08 8.36
N ARG A 48 4.29 4.23 8.49
CA ARG A 48 4.96 4.51 9.78
C ARG A 48 4.57 5.87 10.37
N HIS A 49 4.13 6.81 9.53
CA HIS A 49 3.68 8.14 9.92
C HIS A 49 2.15 8.25 10.03
N ASN A 50 1.43 7.12 9.94
CA ASN A 50 -0.04 7.08 10.00
C ASN A 50 -0.73 7.97 8.94
N ASP A 51 -0.07 8.20 7.79
CA ASP A 51 -0.65 8.91 6.66
C ASP A 51 -1.48 7.91 5.83
N HIS A 52 -2.60 7.45 6.40
CA HIS A 52 -3.35 6.29 5.90
C HIS A 52 -3.93 6.53 4.49
N ALA A 53 -4.41 7.75 4.21
CA ALA A 53 -4.94 8.09 2.89
C ALA A 53 -3.88 8.00 1.79
N LYS A 54 -2.67 8.52 2.03
CA LYS A 54 -1.58 8.40 1.04
C LYS A 54 -1.02 6.99 0.98
N THR A 55 -0.97 6.28 2.12
CA THR A 55 -0.58 4.86 2.15
C THR A 55 -1.50 4.03 1.27
N LEU A 56 -2.81 4.28 1.33
CA LEU A 56 -3.79 3.62 0.48
C LEU A 56 -3.56 3.94 -1.00
N ALA A 57 -3.38 5.22 -1.36
CA ALA A 57 -3.13 5.62 -2.75
C ALA A 57 -1.88 4.94 -3.34
N VAL A 58 -0.78 4.92 -2.58
CA VAL A 58 0.47 4.24 -3.00
C VAL A 58 0.28 2.73 -3.12
N ALA A 59 -0.43 2.11 -2.17
CA ALA A 59 -0.70 0.68 -2.21
C ALA A 59 -1.57 0.30 -3.42
N ASP A 60 -2.61 1.08 -3.70
CA ASP A 60 -3.46 0.89 -4.89
C ASP A 60 -2.65 1.06 -6.18
N GLU A 61 -1.76 2.07 -6.26
CA GLU A 61 -0.88 2.26 -7.41
C GLU A 61 0.02 1.04 -7.66
N ILE A 62 0.68 0.51 -6.62
CA ILE A 62 1.50 -0.73 -6.75
C ILE A 62 0.65 -1.89 -7.25
N LEU A 63 -0.58 -2.03 -6.75
CA LEU A 63 -1.48 -3.13 -7.09
C LEU A 63 -2.05 -3.03 -8.52
N THR A 64 -2.02 -1.87 -9.17
CA THR A 64 -2.36 -1.77 -10.60
C THR A 64 -1.32 -2.50 -11.48
N VAL A 65 -0.06 -2.52 -11.05
CA VAL A 65 1.05 -3.15 -11.79
C VAL A 65 1.31 -4.57 -11.28
N GLN A 66 1.25 -4.79 -9.97
CA GLN A 66 1.47 -6.09 -9.32
C GLN A 66 0.26 -6.44 -8.43
N PRO A 67 -0.84 -6.95 -9.01
CA PRO A 67 -2.09 -7.18 -8.29
C PRO A 67 -1.97 -8.10 -7.07
N ASP A 68 -0.97 -8.99 -7.08
CA ASP A 68 -0.72 -9.98 -6.05
C ASP A 68 0.53 -9.67 -5.21
N ASP A 69 1.05 -8.42 -5.24
CA ASP A 69 2.12 -8.04 -4.30
C ASP A 69 1.60 -8.08 -2.86
N PHE A 70 2.14 -9.02 -2.10
CA PHE A 70 1.72 -9.28 -0.73
C PHE A 70 1.91 -8.05 0.18
N ARG A 71 2.97 -7.26 -0.02
CA ARG A 71 3.28 -6.11 0.85
C ARG A 71 2.30 -4.97 0.58
N ALA A 72 1.99 -4.70 -0.67
CA ALA A 72 1.01 -3.70 -1.08
C ALA A 72 -0.40 -4.08 -0.61
N LEU A 73 -0.78 -5.36 -0.70
CA LEU A 73 -2.06 -5.82 -0.13
C LEU A 73 -2.14 -5.62 1.39
N MET A 74 -1.04 -5.85 2.12
CA MET A 74 -0.98 -5.58 3.56
C MET A 74 -1.10 -4.08 3.86
N LEU A 75 -0.36 -3.22 3.15
CA LEU A 75 -0.45 -1.77 3.29
C LEU A 75 -1.86 -1.25 2.99
N ARG A 76 -2.47 -1.72 1.90
CA ARG A 76 -3.85 -1.41 1.52
C ARG A 76 -4.82 -1.81 2.63
N ALA A 77 -4.72 -3.05 3.12
CA ALA A 77 -5.63 -3.58 4.12
C ALA A 77 -5.55 -2.83 5.46
N GLU A 78 -4.33 -2.50 5.90
CA GLU A 78 -4.07 -1.73 7.12
C GLU A 78 -4.55 -0.28 6.98
N ALA A 79 -4.22 0.40 5.89
CA ALA A 79 -4.69 1.76 5.63
C ALA A 79 -6.22 1.84 5.56
N LEU A 80 -6.88 0.90 4.89
CA LEU A 80 -8.35 0.82 4.85
C LEU A 80 -8.96 0.53 6.22
N TYR A 81 -8.27 -0.27 7.05
CA TYR A 81 -8.69 -0.50 8.42
C TYR A 81 -8.64 0.83 9.18
N ASP A 82 -7.53 1.55 9.17
CA ASP A 82 -7.41 2.79 9.93
C ASP A 82 -8.33 3.92 9.41
N LEU A 83 -8.72 3.86 8.13
CA LEU A 83 -9.73 4.73 7.51
C LEU A 83 -11.18 4.25 7.73
N GLU A 84 -11.39 3.24 8.57
CA GLU A 84 -12.68 2.64 8.91
C GLU A 84 -13.46 2.02 7.74
N ARG A 85 -12.78 1.75 6.62
CA ARG A 85 -13.32 1.06 5.45
C ARG A 85 -13.21 -0.46 5.62
N TRP A 86 -13.91 -0.97 6.64
CA TRP A 86 -13.74 -2.34 7.15
C TRP A 86 -14.01 -3.44 6.12
N LYS A 87 -14.98 -3.23 5.21
CA LYS A 87 -15.33 -4.19 4.16
C LYS A 87 -14.16 -4.39 3.19
N GLU A 88 -13.65 -3.31 2.64
CA GLU A 88 -12.53 -3.33 1.69
C GLU A 88 -11.22 -3.77 2.35
N SER A 89 -11.01 -3.38 3.62
CA SER A 89 -9.89 -3.88 4.44
C SER A 89 -9.93 -5.40 4.56
N LYS A 90 -11.09 -5.97 4.89
CA LYS A 90 -11.28 -7.42 5.00
C LYS A 90 -10.98 -8.13 3.67
N GLU A 91 -11.43 -7.57 2.55
CA GLU A 91 -11.16 -8.11 1.21
C GLU A 91 -9.66 -8.11 0.87
N ALA A 92 -8.96 -7.00 1.15
CA ALA A 92 -7.52 -6.91 0.96
C ALA A 92 -6.76 -7.92 1.83
N PHE A 93 -7.11 -8.05 3.12
CA PHE A 93 -6.53 -9.08 3.99
C PHE A 93 -6.84 -10.50 3.51
N ALA A 94 -8.04 -10.75 2.98
CA ALA A 94 -8.40 -12.06 2.43
C ALA A 94 -7.52 -12.43 1.23
N LYS A 95 -7.24 -11.46 0.34
CA LYS A 95 -6.34 -11.65 -0.79
C LYS A 95 -4.90 -11.91 -0.32
N ALA A 96 -4.40 -11.11 0.63
CA ALA A 96 -3.07 -11.30 1.23
C ALA A 96 -2.93 -12.69 1.89
N LYS A 97 -3.96 -13.15 2.61
CA LYS A 97 -4.03 -14.51 3.19
C LYS A 97 -3.98 -15.60 2.14
N ARG A 98 -4.63 -15.42 0.99
CA ARG A 98 -4.59 -16.42 -0.10
C ARG A 98 -3.18 -16.57 -0.68
N ILE A 99 -2.42 -15.47 -0.73
CA ILE A 99 -1.03 -15.46 -1.22
C ILE A 99 -0.06 -16.03 -0.17
N LYS A 100 -0.23 -15.67 1.11
CA LYS A 100 0.58 -16.22 2.23
C LYS A 100 -0.30 -16.72 3.38
N PRO A 101 -0.83 -17.95 3.29
CA PRO A 101 -1.78 -18.49 4.29
C PRO A 101 -1.21 -18.60 5.70
N SER A 102 0.09 -18.83 5.84
CA SER A 102 0.78 -18.94 7.12
C SER A 102 1.15 -17.59 7.75
N ASN A 103 0.90 -16.47 7.06
CA ASN A 103 1.25 -15.15 7.59
C ASN A 103 0.31 -14.75 8.73
N LYS A 104 0.84 -14.73 9.95
CA LYS A 104 0.08 -14.40 11.17
C LYS A 104 -0.52 -12.98 11.14
N ALA A 105 0.18 -12.00 10.55
CA ALA A 105 -0.30 -10.62 10.49
C ALA A 105 -1.52 -10.49 9.57
N ALA A 106 -1.48 -11.07 8.37
CA ALA A 106 -2.61 -11.09 7.45
C ALA A 106 -3.82 -11.82 8.06
N ASN A 107 -3.57 -12.95 8.73
CA ASN A 107 -4.61 -13.71 9.45
C ASN A 107 -5.27 -12.88 10.55
N LYS A 108 -4.46 -12.24 11.41
CA LYS A 108 -4.96 -11.37 12.49
C LYS A 108 -5.72 -10.17 11.93
N GLY A 109 -5.18 -9.51 10.90
CA GLY A 109 -5.78 -8.36 10.23
C GLY A 109 -7.18 -8.67 9.69
N PHE A 110 -7.33 -9.79 8.98
CA PHE A 110 -8.62 -10.25 8.47
C PHE A 110 -9.68 -10.37 9.57
N TRP A 111 -9.35 -11.04 10.68
CA TRP A 111 -10.30 -11.23 11.78
C TRP A 111 -10.61 -9.93 12.52
N LYS A 112 -9.63 -9.01 12.64
CA LYS A 112 -9.86 -7.66 13.18
C LYS A 112 -10.85 -6.89 12.29
N ALA A 113 -10.62 -6.85 10.98
CA ALA A 113 -11.49 -6.16 10.03
C ALA A 113 -12.91 -6.75 10.01
N GLN A 114 -13.03 -8.09 10.01
CA GLN A 114 -14.33 -8.75 10.08
C GLN A 114 -15.09 -8.46 11.38
N SER A 115 -14.39 -8.44 12.52
CA SER A 115 -14.98 -8.11 13.81
C SER A 115 -15.52 -6.67 13.83
N LYS A 116 -14.75 -5.69 13.32
CA LYS A 116 -15.19 -4.30 13.19
C LYS A 116 -16.40 -4.15 12.27
N LEU A 117 -16.37 -4.79 11.10
CA LEU A 117 -17.48 -4.79 10.15
C LEU A 117 -18.78 -5.35 10.76
N ARG A 118 -18.70 -6.43 11.54
CA ARG A 118 -19.88 -7.00 12.21
C ARG A 118 -20.47 -6.09 13.28
N LYS A 119 -19.63 -5.29 13.95
CA LYS A 119 -20.05 -4.35 15.01
C LYS A 119 -20.56 -3.03 14.46
N SER A 120 -20.28 -2.72 13.20
CA SER A 120 -20.72 -1.51 12.51
C SER A 120 -21.38 -1.90 11.19
N PRO A 121 -22.51 -2.64 11.24
CA PRO A 121 -23.32 -2.84 10.04
C PRO A 121 -23.79 -1.44 9.61
N GLY A 122 -23.39 -1.02 8.42
CA GLY A 122 -23.78 0.28 7.87
C GLY A 122 -25.29 0.49 7.84
#